data_AF-A0A5C8SZ82-F1
#
_entry.id   AF-A0A5C8SZ82-F1
#
_cell.length_a   1.000
_cell.length_b   1.000
_cell.length_c   1.000
_cell.angle_alpha   90.00
_cell.angle_beta   90.00
_cell.angle_gamma   90.00
#
_symmetry.space_group_name_H-M   'P 1'
#
loop_
_entity.id
_entity.type
_entity.pdbx_description
1 polymer ?
#
loop_
_entity_poly.entity_id
_entity_poly.type
_entity_poly.pdbx_seq_one_letter_code
_entity_poly.pdbx_strand_id
1 'polypeptide(L)'
;MPPIVFHPAYEAILPAGHRFPMRKYGRLAEVLMERGLAPRGFTTPEPASPELLRFAHDASYVEAVLGLAVPRAIERAIGLPVDESVVRRSRASVG
;
A
#
# COMPACT_ATOMS: atom_id res chain seq x y z
N MET A 1 21.49 -0.16 13.67
CA MET A 1 20.73 0.03 12.42
C MET A 1 19.24 -0.11 12.71
N PRO A 2 18.40 0.84 12.25
CA PRO A 2 16.95 0.68 12.28
C PRO A 2 16.51 -0.53 11.43
N PRO A 3 15.31 -1.11 11.68
CA PRO A 3 14.75 -2.14 10.82
C PRO A 3 14.43 -1.57 9.43
N ILE A 4 14.50 -2.42 8.39
CA ILE A 4 13.99 -2.10 7.06
C ILE A 4 12.59 -2.72 6.98
N VAL A 5 11.58 -1.89 6.76
CA VAL A 5 10.19 -2.32 6.72
C VAL A 5 9.79 -2.60 5.27
N PHE A 6 9.22 -3.77 5.02
CA PHE A 6 8.67 -4.14 3.72
C PHE A 6 7.48 -5.08 3.91
N HIS A 7 6.44 -4.88 3.10
CA HIS A 7 5.34 -5.81 2.99
C HIS A 7 5.15 -6.20 1.52
N PRO A 8 4.92 -7.49 1.20
CA PRO A 8 4.58 -7.92 -0.16
C PRO A 8 3.37 -7.19 -0.78
N ALA A 9 2.47 -6.63 0.03
CA ALA A 9 1.31 -5.89 -0.43
C ALA A 9 1.65 -4.48 -0.92
N TYR A 10 2.88 -4.00 -0.76
CA TYR A 10 3.29 -2.67 -1.26
C TYR A 10 3.17 -2.56 -2.78
N GLU A 11 3.16 -3.69 -3.47
CA GLU A 11 2.87 -3.80 -4.89
C GLU A 11 1.40 -4.20 -5.11
N ALA A 12 0.54 -3.19 -5.28
CA ALA A 12 -0.84 -3.42 -5.69
C ALA A 12 -0.92 -3.83 -7.17
N ILE A 13 -2.03 -4.44 -7.57
CA ILE A 13 -2.28 -4.78 -8.97
C ILE A 13 -2.92 -3.56 -9.61
N LEU A 14 -2.29 -3.03 -10.65
CA LEU A 14 -2.85 -1.92 -11.43
C LEU A 14 -3.10 -2.38 -12.87
N PRO A 15 -4.07 -1.77 -13.57
CA PRO A 15 -4.32 -2.07 -14.98
C PRO A 15 -3.06 -1.94 -15.85
N ALA A 16 -3.00 -2.73 -16.91
CA ALA A 16 -1.91 -2.64 -17.87
C ALA A 16 -1.80 -1.19 -18.42
N GLY A 17 -0.57 -0.68 -18.53
CA GLY A 17 -0.31 0.69 -18.99
C GLY A 17 -0.59 1.78 -17.94
N HIS A 18 -0.94 1.43 -16.69
CA HIS A 18 -1.10 2.43 -15.64
C HIS A 18 0.21 3.19 -15.38
N ARG A 19 0.14 4.53 -15.30
CA ARG A 19 1.31 5.42 -15.20
C ARG A 19 2.09 5.31 -13.88
N PHE A 20 1.42 4.85 -12.82
CA PHE A 20 2.06 4.72 -11.51
C PHE A 20 2.98 3.48 -11.48
N PRO A 21 4.29 3.64 -11.18
CA PRO A 21 5.26 2.54 -11.24
C PRO A 21 5.19 1.66 -9.99
N MET A 22 4.11 0.89 -9.84
CA MET A 22 3.82 0.13 -8.62
C MET A 22 4.92 -0.87 -8.25
N ARG A 23 5.55 -1.50 -9.25
CA ARG A 23 6.67 -2.44 -9.09
C ARG A 23 7.91 -1.85 -8.40
N LYS A 24 8.03 -0.53 -8.27
CA LYS A 24 9.22 0.09 -7.67
C LYS A 24 9.47 -0.39 -6.23
N TYR A 25 8.42 -0.71 -5.48
CA TYR A 25 8.54 -1.16 -4.09
C TYR A 25 9.09 -2.59 -3.99
N GLY A 26 8.50 -3.53 -4.73
CA GLY A 26 8.99 -4.90 -4.82
C GLY A 26 10.42 -4.95 -5.37
N ARG A 27 10.70 -4.19 -6.44
CA ARG A 27 12.05 -4.13 -7.03
C ARG A 27 13.09 -3.57 -6.07
N LEU A 28 12.74 -2.58 -5.24
CA LEU A 28 13.67 -2.07 -4.24
C LEU A 28 14.01 -3.14 -3.19
N ALA A 29 13.02 -3.90 -2.71
CA ALA A 29 13.26 -5.00 -1.77
C ALA A 29 14.17 -6.07 -2.37
N GLU A 30 13.93 -6.47 -3.63
CA GLU A 30 14.81 -7.38 -4.38
C GLU A 30 16.26 -6.86 -4.43
N VAL A 31 16.45 -5.60 -4.83
CA VAL A 31 17.79 -4.99 -4.94
C VAL A 31 18.51 -4.93 -3.59
N LEU A 32 17.79 -4.65 -2.49
CA LEU A 32 18.37 -4.65 -1.14
C LEU A 32 18.88 -6.05 -0.74
N MET A 33 18.14 -7.11 -1.10
CA MET A 33 18.56 -8.48 -0.87
C MET A 33 19.74 -8.88 -1.75
N GLU A 34 19.66 -8.60 -3.06
CA GLU A 34 20.72 -8.86 -4.05
C GLU A 34 22.07 -8.22 -3.65
N ARG A 35 22.03 -7.02 -3.06
CA ARG A 35 23.23 -6.28 -2.62
C ARG A 35 23.69 -6.61 -1.20
N GLY A 36 23.01 -7.50 -0.49
CA GLY A 36 23.31 -7.83 0.91
C GLY A 36 23.07 -6.66 1.88
N LEU A 37 22.25 -5.67 1.49
CA LEU A 37 21.95 -4.47 2.28
C LEU A 37 20.85 -4.69 3.32
N ALA A 38 20.13 -5.82 3.25
CA ALA A 38 19.16 -6.26 4.25
C ALA A 38 19.63 -7.56 4.94
N PRO A 39 20.78 -7.57 5.64
CA PRO A 39 21.35 -8.80 6.21
C PRO A 39 20.49 -9.42 7.32
N ARG A 40 19.57 -8.66 7.90
CA ARG A 40 18.59 -9.13 8.89
C ARG A 40 17.19 -9.35 8.30
N GLY A 41 17.08 -9.32 6.97
CA GLY A 41 15.81 -9.34 6.26
C GLY A 41 14.98 -8.08 6.49
N PHE A 42 13.67 -8.23 6.28
CA PHE A 42 12.68 -7.17 6.45
C PHE A 42 11.79 -7.43 7.66
N THR A 43 11.37 -6.35 8.31
CA THR A 43 10.23 -6.37 9.23
C THR A 43 8.95 -6.18 8.43
N THR A 44 8.03 -7.12 8.53
CA THR A 44 6.70 -7.01 7.91
C THR A 44 5.73 -6.37 8.90
N PRO A 45 5.15 -5.20 8.59
CA PRO A 45 4.18 -4.55 9.47
C PRO A 45 2.81 -5.22 9.36
N GLU A 46 2.01 -5.08 10.41
CA GLU A 46 0.59 -5.42 10.35
C GLU A 46 -0.19 -4.30 9.64
N PRO A 47 -1.20 -4.62 8.82
CA PRO A 47 -2.01 -3.58 8.17
C PRO A 47 -2.73 -2.69 9.18
N ALA A 48 -2.73 -1.38 8.95
CA ALA A 48 -3.43 -0.40 9.78
C ALA A 48 -4.89 -0.78 10.04
N SER A 49 -5.35 -0.60 11.28
CA SER A 49 -6.74 -0.81 11.66
C SER A 49 -7.63 0.34 11.16
N PRO A 50 -8.95 0.12 10.99
CA PRO A 50 -9.88 1.20 10.65
C PRO A 50 -9.83 2.36 11.65
N GLU A 51 -9.68 2.06 12.95
CA GLU A 51 -9.59 3.06 14.01
C GLU A 51 -8.34 3.94 13.83
N LEU A 52 -7.20 3.32 13.49
CA LEU A 52 -5.97 4.06 13.22
C LEU A 52 -6.15 5.01 12.02
N LEU A 53 -6.79 4.54 10.95
CA LEU A 53 -7.02 5.36 9.76
C LEU A 53 -7.95 6.56 10.02
N ARG A 54 -8.96 6.37 10.90
CA ARG A 54 -9.92 7.43 11.27
C ARG A 54 -9.29 8.59 12.05
N PHE A 55 -8.08 8.45 12.61
CA PHE A 55 -7.38 9.58 13.22
C PHE A 55 -6.96 10.64 12.21
N ALA A 56 -6.78 10.28 10.93
CA ALA A 56 -6.31 11.18 9.87
C ALA A 56 -7.34 11.39 8.75
N HIS A 57 -8.36 10.55 8.67
CA HIS A 57 -9.33 10.53 7.57
C HIS A 57 -10.78 10.57 8.08
N ASP A 58 -11.67 11.13 7.28
CA ASP A 58 -13.11 11.08 7.54
C ASP A 58 -13.59 9.62 7.63
N ALA A 59 -14.43 9.32 8.62
CA ALA A 59 -14.90 7.96 8.88
C ALA A 59 -15.67 7.39 7.68
N SER A 60 -16.48 8.18 6.98
CA SER A 60 -17.22 7.72 5.81
C SER A 60 -16.30 7.36 4.64
N TYR A 61 -15.17 8.06 4.50
CA TYR A 61 -14.17 7.72 3.50
C TYR A 61 -13.42 6.43 3.85
N VAL A 62 -13.06 6.24 5.13
CA VAL A 62 -12.46 4.98 5.60
C VAL A 62 -13.40 3.81 5.31
N GLU A 63 -14.69 3.90 5.67
CA GLU A 63 -15.66 2.85 5.37
C GLU A 63 -15.82 2.62 3.86
N ALA A 64 -15.87 3.68 3.05
CA ALA A 64 -15.98 3.54 1.60
C ALA A 64 -14.76 2.83 0.98
N VAL A 65 -13.54 3.14 1.45
CA VAL A 65 -12.31 2.48 0.99
C VAL A 65 -12.31 1.01 1.41
N LEU A 66 -12.58 0.72 2.68
CA LEU A 66 -12.56 -0.65 3.20
C LEU A 66 -13.69 -1.52 2.62
N GLY A 67 -14.83 -0.91 2.32
CA GLY A 67 -15.98 -1.56 1.69
C GLY A 67 -15.99 -1.53 0.16
N LEU A 68 -14.90 -1.07 -0.48
CA LEU A 68 -14.78 -0.96 -1.95
C LEU A 68 -15.90 -0.15 -2.62
N ALA A 69 -16.46 0.81 -1.90
CA ALA A 69 -17.57 1.66 -2.30
C ALA A 69 -17.14 3.09 -2.65
N VAL A 70 -15.84 3.31 -2.93
CA VAL A 70 -15.33 4.64 -3.29
C VAL A 70 -15.95 5.09 -4.62
N PRO A 71 -16.57 6.29 -4.66
CA PRO A 71 -17.12 6.84 -5.89
C PRO A 71 -16.07 6.96 -7.00
N ARG A 72 -16.44 6.63 -8.24
CA ARG A 72 -15.55 6.69 -9.41
C ARG A 72 -14.91 8.08 -9.62
N ALA A 73 -15.60 9.15 -9.21
CA ALA A 73 -15.05 10.51 -9.26
C ALA A 73 -13.83 10.67 -8.35
N ILE A 74 -13.85 10.07 -7.16
CA ILE A 74 -12.74 10.10 -6.20
C ILE A 74 -11.58 9.23 -6.73
N GLU A 75 -11.86 8.03 -7.22
CA GLU A 75 -10.82 7.17 -7.84
C GLU A 75 -10.08 7.88 -8.97
N ARG A 76 -10.82 8.59 -9.84
CA ARG A 76 -10.24 9.39 -10.93
C ARG A 76 -9.40 10.54 -10.39
N ALA A 77 -9.86 11.21 -9.34
CA ALA A 77 -9.13 12.32 -8.71
C ALA A 77 -7.81 11.86 -8.08
N ILE A 78 -7.80 10.73 -7.37
CA ILE A 78 -6.58 10.15 -6.77
C ILE A 78 -5.73 9.37 -7.79
N GLY A 79 -6.31 9.06 -8.96
CA GLY A 79 -5.63 8.34 -10.03
C GLY A 79 -5.33 6.87 -9.69
N LEU A 80 -6.16 6.24 -8.86
CA LEU A 80 -6.03 4.84 -8.48
C LEU A 80 -7.42 4.17 -8.51
N PRO A 81 -7.55 3.00 -9.15
CA PRO A 81 -8.73 2.16 -8.94
C PRO A 81 -8.71 1.64 -7.50
N VAL A 82 -9.77 1.87 -6.72
CA VAL A 82 -9.82 1.39 -5.34
C VAL A 82 -10.39 -0.02 -5.36
N ASP A 83 -9.51 -0.99 -5.62
CA ASP A 83 -9.78 -2.42 -5.50
C ASP A 83 -9.14 -3.02 -4.23
N GLU A 84 -9.38 -4.31 -3.99
CA GLU A 84 -8.83 -5.03 -2.85
C GLU A 84 -7.30 -4.92 -2.73
N SER A 85 -6.59 -4.90 -3.86
CA SER A 85 -5.13 -4.85 -3.88
C SER A 85 -4.62 -3.47 -3.45
N VAL A 86 -5.29 -2.40 -3.90
CA VAL A 86 -4.97 -1.01 -3.51
C VAL A 86 -5.36 -0.75 -2.06
N VAL A 87 -6.48 -1.30 -1.57
CA VAL A 87 -6.87 -1.21 -0.15
C VAL A 87 -5.83 -1.92 0.73
N ARG A 88 -5.50 -3.18 0.41
CA ARG A 88 -4.51 -3.96 1.17
C ARG A 88 -3.15 -3.26 1.20
N ARG A 89 -2.69 -2.76 0.06
CA ARG A 89 -1.47 -1.94 -0.04
C ARG A 89 -1.52 -0.74 0.89
N SER A 90 -2.59 0.04 0.82
CA SER A 90 -2.71 1.30 1.55
C SER A 90 -2.71 1.06 3.07
N ARG A 91 -3.40 0.00 3.54
CA ARG A 91 -3.37 -0.38 4.95
C ARG A 91 -1.98 -0.85 5.40
N ALA A 92 -1.32 -1.70 4.62
CA ALA A 92 0.03 -2.18 4.93
C ALA A 92 1.08 -1.06 4.90
N SER A 93 0.88 -0.03 4.08
CA SER A 93 1.79 1.12 3.98
C SER A 93 1.67 2.10 5.14
N VAL A 94 0.56 2.07 5.88
CA VAL A 94 0.29 2.98 7.01
C VAL A 94 0.58 2.31 8.36
N GLY A 95 0.33 1.00 8.48
CA GLY A 95 0.65 0.23 9.69
C GLY A 95 2.15 0.06 9.88
#